data_AF-A0AAI8WDZ7-F1
#
_entry.id   AF-A0AAI8WDZ7-F1
#
_cell.length_a   1.000
_cell.length_b   1.000
_cell.length_c   1.000
_cell.angle_alpha   90.00
_cell.angle_beta   90.00
_cell.angle_gamma   90.00
#
_symmetry.space_group_name_H-M   'P 1'
#
loop_
_entity.id
_entity.type
_entity.pdbx_description
1 polymer ?
#
loop_
_entity_poly.entity_id
_entity_poly.type
_entity_poly.pdbx_seq_one_letter_code
_entity_poly.pdbx_strand_id
1 'polypeptide(L)' 'MSLTNEQRAHDLAVASLPFMREQIQTKIKNGEQVRFDAYIEYKKLYNHFLSSVSTDFKNED' A
#
# COMPACT_ATOMS: atom_id res chain seq x y z
N MET A 1 -4.74 11.81 20.62
CA MET A 1 -4.49 10.36 20.54
C MET A 1 -3.61 10.13 19.32
N SER A 2 -2.46 9.49 19.46
CA SER A 2 -1.59 9.19 18.30
C SER A 2 -2.24 8.11 17.43
N LEU A 3 -2.05 8.15 16.12
CA LEU A 3 -2.53 7.07 15.23
C LEU A 3 -1.84 5.75 15.59
N THR A 4 -2.57 4.64 15.54
CA THR A 4 -1.95 3.31 15.64
C THR A 4 -1.16 3.00 14.37
N ASN A 5 -0.23 2.05 14.43
CA ASN A 5 0.55 1.63 13.28
C ASN A 5 -0.32 1.05 12.15
N GLU A 6 -1.42 0.39 12.48
CA GLU A 6 -2.43 -0.08 11.53
C GLU A 6 -3.13 1.07 10.82
N GLN A 7 -3.49 2.14 11.55
CA GLN A 7 -4.09 3.34 10.96
C GLN A 7 -3.12 4.04 10.01
N ARG A 8 -1.85 4.19 10.43
CA ARG A 8 -0.79 4.76 9.57
C ARG A 8 -0.59 3.92 8.31
N ALA A 9 -0.54 2.60 8.44
CA ALA A 9 -0.37 1.69 7.31
C ALA A 9 -1.57 1.72 6.35
N HIS A 10 -2.79 1.83 6.88
CA HIS A 10 -4.01 2.00 6.10
C HIS A 10 -3.98 3.28 5.28
N ASP A 11 -3.72 4.42 5.92
CA ASP A 11 -3.70 5.73 5.27
C ASP A 11 -2.67 5.77 4.14
N LEU A 12 -1.47 5.25 4.39
CA LEU A 12 -0.41 5.14 3.38
C LEU A 12 -0.80 4.21 2.22
N ALA A 13 -1.44 3.07 2.50
CA ALA A 13 -1.89 2.14 1.47
C ALA A 13 -2.95 2.78 0.57
N VAL A 14 -3.95 3.45 1.16
CA VAL A 14 -5.01 4.14 0.41
C VAL A 14 -4.44 5.27 -0.43
N ALA A 15 -3.54 6.09 0.12
CA ALA A 15 -2.89 7.18 -0.61
C ALA A 15 -2.02 6.68 -1.78
N SER A 16 -1.44 5.48 -1.67
CA SER A 16 -0.55 4.88 -2.68
C SER A 16 -1.27 4.11 -3.79
N LEU A 17 -2.53 3.70 -3.57
CA LEU A 17 -3.31 2.93 -4.54
C LEU A 17 -3.46 3.59 -5.92
N PRO A 18 -3.74 4.90 -6.05
CA PRO A 18 -3.84 5.57 -7.36
C PRO A 18 -2.54 5.45 -8.16
N PHE A 19 -1.40 5.62 -7.50
CA PHE A 19 -0.09 5.48 -8.14
C PHE A 19 0.16 4.05 -8.62
N MET A 20 -0.18 3.04 -7.81
CA MET A 20 -0.09 1.63 -8.25
C MET A 20 -0.96 1.35 -9.47
N ARG A 21 -2.16 1.93 -9.53
CA ARG A 21 -3.05 1.79 -10.68
C ARG A 21 -2.41 2.38 -11.95
N GLU A 22 -1.80 3.55 -11.88
CA GLU A 22 -1.12 4.19 -13.02
C GLU A 22 0.07 3.36 -13.52
N GLN A 23 0.86 2.79 -12.61
CA GLN A 23 1.95 1.89 -12.99
C GLN A 23 1.44 0.65 -13.72
N ILE A 24 0.39 -0.01 -13.20
CA ILE A 24 -0.17 -1.19 -13.86
C ILE A 24 -0.80 -0.82 -15.22
N GLN A 25 -1.46 0.34 -15.33
CA GLN A 25 -1.97 0.82 -16.62
C GLN A 25 -0.85 1.04 -17.64
N THR A 26 0.31 1.54 -17.21
CA THR A 26 1.48 1.71 -18.08
C THR A 26 2.00 0.36 -18.58
N LYS A 27 2.08 -0.65 -17.69
CA LYS A 27 2.46 -2.03 -18.07
C LYS A 27 1.49 -2.64 -19.09
N ILE A 28 0.18 -2.45 -18.89
CA ILE A 28 -0.84 -2.91 -19.85
C ILE A 28 -0.65 -2.23 -21.21
N LYS A 29 -0.39 -0.91 -21.23
CA LYS A 29 -0.10 -0.18 -22.49
C LYS A 29 1.15 -0.69 -23.20
N ASN A 30 2.12 -1.20 -22.46
CA ASN A 30 3.34 -1.80 -23.01
C ASN A 30 3.14 -3.26 -23.48
N GLY A 31 1.93 -3.79 -23.41
CA GLY A 31 1.60 -5.15 -23.86
C GLY A 31 1.77 -6.23 -22.80
N GLU A 32 2.04 -5.88 -21.54
CA GLU A 32 2.08 -6.85 -20.44
C GLU A 32 0.67 -7.33 -20.06
N GLN A 33 0.50 -8.63 -19.88
CA GLN A 33 -0.76 -9.23 -19.42
C GLN A 33 -0.88 -9.17 -17.90
N VAL A 34 -1.06 -7.97 -17.36
CA VAL A 34 -1.28 -7.74 -15.93
C VAL A 34 -2.70 -7.19 -15.68
N ARG A 35 -3.31 -7.60 -14.57
CA ARG A 35 -4.63 -7.13 -14.15
C ARG A 35 -4.50 -6.38 -12.83
N PHE A 36 -5.08 -5.18 -12.76
CA PHE A 36 -5.20 -4.44 -11.50
C PHE A 36 -6.38 -4.99 -10.69
N ASP A 37 -6.11 -5.40 -9.46
CA ASP A 37 -7.12 -5.74 -8.45
C ASP A 37 -6.89 -4.84 -7.22
N ALA A 38 -7.84 -3.95 -6.96
CA ALA A 38 -7.70 -2.93 -5.93
C ALA A 38 -7.50 -3.53 -4.53
N TYR A 39 -8.16 -4.64 -4.22
CA TYR A 39 -8.08 -5.27 -2.90
C TYR A 39 -6.74 -5.98 -2.70
N ILE A 40 -6.28 -6.71 -3.72
CA ILE A 40 -4.98 -7.40 -3.67
C ILE A 40 -3.85 -6.37 -3.55
N GLU A 41 -3.86 -5.31 -4.35
CA GLU A 41 -2.83 -4.28 -4.30
C GLU A 41 -2.88 -3.48 -2.99
N TYR A 42 -4.08 -3.17 -2.49
CA TYR A 42 -4.25 -2.58 -1.15
C TYR A 42 -3.60 -3.46 -0.08
N LYS A 43 -3.90 -4.75 -0.07
CA LYS A 43 -3.41 -5.68 0.96
C LYS A 43 -1.88 -5.81 0.93
N LYS A 44 -1.28 -5.81 -0.26
CA LYS A 44 0.18 -5.80 -0.42
C LYS A 44 0.80 -4.53 0.17
N LEU A 45 0.26 -3.36 -0.19
CA LEU A 45 0.72 -2.06 0.30
C LEU A 45 0.55 -1.96 1.82
N TYR A 46 -0.63 -2.33 2.34
CA TYR A 46 -0.92 -2.32 3.76
C TYR A 46 0.07 -3.16 4.55
N ASN A 47 0.32 -4.42 4.13
CA ASN A 47 1.26 -5.29 4.82
C ASN A 47 2.69 -4.76 4.76
N HIS A 48 3.08 -4.18 3.61
CA HIS A 48 4.39 -3.56 3.45
C HIS A 48 4.56 -2.38 4.41
N PHE A 49 3.62 -1.44 4.41
CA PHE A 49 3.67 -0.28 5.28
C PHE A 49 3.55 -0.65 6.75
N LEU A 50 2.69 -1.60 7.12
CA LEU A 50 2.57 -2.07 8.50
C LEU A 50 3.91 -2.60 9.01
N SER A 51 4.62 -3.39 8.21
CA SER A 51 5.96 -3.88 8.56
C SER A 51 6.96 -2.74 8.72
N SER A 52 6.95 -1.76 7.82
CA SER A 52 7.86 -0.61 7.88
C SER A 52 7.57 0.28 9.08
N VAL A 53 6.33 0.74 9.25
CA VAL A 53 5.95 1.63 10.36
C VAL A 53 6.07 0.95 11.71
N SER A 54 5.84 -0.36 11.82
CA SER A 54 6.05 -1.08 13.09
C SER A 54 7.54 -1.25 13.43
N THR A 55 8.42 -1.18 12.43
CA THR A 55 9.87 -1.20 12.61
C THR A 55 10.35 0.18 13.06
N ASP A 56 9.89 1.24 12.40
CA ASP A 56 10.31 2.63 12.63
C ASP A 56 9.68 3.22 13.89
N PHE A 57 8.42 2.87 14.14
CA PHE A 57 7.65 3.22 15.32
C PHE A 57 7.35 1.93 16.07
N LYS A 58 8.34 1.44 16.83
CA LYS A 58 8.08 0.40 17.82
C LYS A 58 6.90 0.87 18.67
N ASN A 59 5.94 -0.01 18.93
CA ASN A 59 4.86 0.28 19.87
C ASN A 59 5.50 0.54 21.24
N GLU A 60 5.89 1.78 21.50
CA GLU A 60 6.17 2.29 22.83
C GLU A 60 4.80 2.56 23.45
N ASP A 61 4.27 1.53 24.12
CA ASP A 61 3.45 1.72 25.30
C ASP A 61 4.37 1.87 26.52
#